data_AF-Q5CPZ4-F1
#
_entry.id   AF-Q5CPZ4-F1
#
_cell.length_a   1.000
_cell.length_b   1.000
_cell.length_c   1.000
_cell.angle_alpha   90.00
_cell.angle_beta   90.00
_cell.angle_gamma   90.00
#
_symmetry.space_group_name_H-M   'P 1'
#
loop_
_entity.id
_entity.type
_entity.pdbx_description
1 polymer ?
#
loop_
_entity_poly.entity_id
_entity_poly.type
_entity_poly.pdbx_seq_one_letter_code
_entity_poly.pdbx_strand_id
1 'polypeptide(L)'
;HLIYCIFRADIPDKHTKSVVTVSAFSNGKIQATGGVSVECTKNSLKKIVRKLRSKGFEKAKLLSFEVHNIQAVIDAGFPIDLRVLREIYVFVDYEPERNPGLRIRIPVLYLYNQGCNPEFLQRQLLAHQYGNVNQNKGRLERANNPAFFRNGKIEIVTLTIHFSGKIGMAGGRSVEGLQKVLEYIKPYLIRSRLV
;
A
#
# COMPACT_ATOMS: atom_id res chain seq x y z
N HIS A 1 -21.94 -11.71 20.68
CA HIS A 1 -21.04 -12.86 20.45
C HIS A 1 -19.61 -12.39 20.32
N LEU A 2 -18.68 -12.93 21.12
CA LEU A 2 -17.25 -12.60 21.02
C LEU A 2 -16.65 -13.22 19.74
N ILE A 3 -15.91 -12.41 18.99
CA ILE A 3 -15.11 -12.89 17.85
C ILE A 3 -13.76 -13.33 18.40
N TYR A 4 -13.44 -14.62 18.30
CA TYR A 4 -12.16 -15.17 18.72
C TYR A 4 -11.62 -16.12 17.65
N CYS A 5 -10.30 -16.32 17.66
CA CYS A 5 -9.63 -17.24 16.75
C CYS A 5 -9.96 -18.67 17.17
N ILE A 6 -10.60 -19.44 16.28
CA ILE A 6 -10.89 -20.87 16.50
C ILE A 6 -9.65 -21.71 16.15
N PHE A 7 -8.92 -21.31 15.11
CA PHE A 7 -7.84 -22.13 14.57
C PHE A 7 -6.78 -21.29 13.89
N ARG A 8 -5.52 -21.72 14.02
CA ARG A 8 -4.38 -21.17 13.31
C ARG A 8 -3.57 -22.32 12.68
N ALA A 9 -3.19 -22.17 11.42
CA ALA A 9 -2.32 -23.12 10.73
C ALA A 9 -1.27 -22.41 9.88
N ASP A 10 -0.07 -22.99 9.89
CA ASP A 10 1.02 -22.60 9.03
C ASP A 10 1.08 -23.53 7.82
N ILE A 11 1.01 -22.93 6.63
CA ILE A 11 0.94 -23.64 5.37
C ILE A 11 2.21 -23.32 4.59
N PRO A 12 3.18 -24.24 4.54
CA PRO A 12 4.37 -24.04 3.73
C PRO A 12 4.00 -24.06 2.24
N ASP A 13 4.57 -23.12 1.51
CA ASP A 13 4.52 -23.06 0.06
C ASP A 13 5.85 -23.56 -0.51
N LYS A 14 5.80 -24.68 -1.23
CA LYS A 14 7.00 -25.34 -1.78
C LYS A 14 7.68 -24.54 -2.88
N HIS A 15 6.95 -23.67 -3.59
CA HIS A 15 7.48 -22.90 -4.72
C HIS A 15 8.23 -21.67 -4.24
N THR A 16 7.68 -21.00 -3.23
CA THR A 16 8.20 -19.72 -2.72
C THR A 16 9.06 -19.87 -1.47
N LYS A 17 9.12 -21.08 -0.87
CA LYS A 17 9.71 -21.37 0.45
C LYS A 17 9.15 -20.47 1.57
N SER A 18 7.99 -19.86 1.34
CA SER A 18 7.30 -19.02 2.31
C SER A 18 6.32 -19.83 3.14
N VAL A 19 5.93 -19.29 4.29
CA VAL A 19 4.91 -19.88 5.16
C VAL A 19 3.73 -18.93 5.21
N VAL A 20 2.57 -19.43 4.80
CA VAL A 20 1.30 -18.70 4.92
C VAL A 20 0.62 -19.15 6.20
N THR A 21 0.52 -18.24 7.16
CA THR A 21 -0.25 -18.46 8.37
C THR A 21 -1.70 -18.09 8.14
N VAL A 22 -2.61 -19.03 8.36
CA VAL A 22 -4.05 -18.86 8.23
C VAL A 22 -4.70 -18.89 9.61
N SER A 23 -5.50 -17.88 9.94
CA SER A 23 -6.30 -17.81 11.17
C SER A 23 -7.79 -17.81 10.82
N ALA A 24 -8.57 -18.71 11.41
CA ALA A 24 -10.02 -18.80 11.24
C ALA A 24 -10.73 -18.36 12.53
N PHE A 25 -11.80 -17.57 12.39
CA PHE A 25 -12.50 -16.93 13.51
C PHE A 25 -13.92 -17.46 13.68
N SER A 26 -14.48 -17.29 14.89
CA SER A 26 -15.83 -17.77 15.28
C SER A 26 -16.98 -17.25 14.41
N ASN A 27 -16.76 -16.16 13.68
CA ASN A 27 -17.73 -15.60 12.72
C ASN A 27 -17.55 -16.13 11.28
N GLY A 28 -16.73 -17.15 11.07
CA GLY A 28 -16.45 -17.73 9.75
C GLY A 28 -15.47 -16.94 8.88
N LYS A 29 -14.95 -15.80 9.36
CA LYS A 29 -13.88 -15.08 8.64
C LYS A 29 -12.57 -15.85 8.73
N ILE A 30 -11.80 -15.78 7.64
CA ILE A 30 -10.46 -16.35 7.55
C ILE A 30 -9.49 -15.24 7.16
N GLN A 31 -8.41 -15.10 7.92
CA GLN A 31 -7.30 -14.20 7.64
C GLN A 31 -6.07 -15.01 7.26
N ALA A 32 -5.32 -14.55 6.27
CA ALA A 32 -4.03 -15.15 5.91
C ALA A 32 -2.93 -14.09 5.86
N THR A 33 -1.75 -14.43 6.37
CA THR A 33 -0.56 -13.54 6.44
C THR A 33 0.71 -14.32 6.10
N GLY A 34 1.77 -13.63 5.71
CA GLY A 34 3.09 -14.23 5.43
C GLY A 34 3.29 -14.74 4.00
N GLY A 35 2.24 -14.73 3.16
CA GLY A 35 2.37 -15.05 1.75
C GLY A 35 3.13 -13.97 0.98
N VAL A 36 4.12 -14.37 0.19
CA VAL A 36 4.93 -13.47 -0.65
C VAL A 36 4.17 -12.94 -1.88
N SER A 37 3.08 -13.60 -2.25
CA SER A 37 2.22 -13.18 -3.36
C SER A 37 0.75 -13.47 -3.06
N VAL A 38 -0.12 -12.75 -3.77
CA VAL A 38 -1.58 -12.96 -3.71
C VAL A 38 -1.93 -14.39 -4.12
N GLU A 39 -1.27 -14.92 -5.15
CA GLU A 39 -1.53 -16.26 -5.66
C GLU A 39 -1.07 -17.35 -4.66
N CYS A 40 0.11 -17.20 -4.05
CA CYS A 40 0.57 -18.09 -2.98
C CYS A 40 -0.45 -18.15 -1.84
N THR A 41 -0.92 -16.98 -1.39
CA THR A 41 -1.92 -16.88 -0.32
C THR A 41 -3.24 -17.56 -0.71
N LYS A 42 -3.74 -17.31 -1.92
CA LYS A 42 -4.95 -17.98 -2.45
C LYS A 42 -4.79 -19.50 -2.49
N ASN A 43 -3.64 -20.00 -2.92
CA ASN A 43 -3.39 -21.43 -3.01
C ASN A 43 -3.31 -22.10 -1.64
N SER A 44 -2.72 -21.43 -0.65
CA SER A 44 -2.73 -21.87 0.74
C SER A 44 -4.15 -21.92 1.33
N LEU A 45 -4.99 -20.92 1.07
CA LEU A 45 -6.40 -20.95 1.46
C LEU A 45 -7.18 -22.09 0.78
N LYS A 46 -6.94 -22.35 -0.51
CA LYS A 46 -7.54 -23.50 -1.22
C LYS A 46 -7.16 -24.84 -0.59
N LYS A 47 -5.93 -24.99 -0.06
CA LYS A 47 -5.50 -26.21 0.67
C LYS A 47 -6.34 -26.41 1.95
N ILE A 48 -6.60 -25.35 2.71
CA ILE A 48 -7.48 -25.42 3.90
C ILE A 48 -8.89 -25.86 3.52
N VAL A 49 -9.47 -25.26 2.47
CA VAL A 49 -10.82 -25.63 2.00
C VAL A 49 -10.89 -27.11 1.62
N ARG A 50 -9.90 -27.62 0.88
CA ARG A 50 -9.82 -29.05 0.53
C ARG A 50 -9.76 -29.93 1.77
N LYS A 51 -8.98 -29.53 2.79
CA LYS A 51 -8.88 -30.27 4.05
C LYS A 51 -10.19 -30.26 4.84
N LEU A 52 -10.90 -29.13 4.88
CA LEU A 52 -12.22 -29.02 5.49
C LEU A 52 -13.24 -29.93 4.79
N ARG A 53 -13.27 -29.92 3.45
CA ARG A 53 -14.13 -30.83 2.67
C ARG A 53 -13.85 -32.30 3.00
N SER A 54 -12.58 -32.70 3.08
CA SER A 54 -12.21 -34.07 3.46
C SER A 54 -12.60 -34.47 4.90
N LYS A 55 -13.01 -33.51 5.73
CA LYS A 55 -13.44 -33.70 7.12
C LYS A 55 -14.96 -33.61 7.29
N GLY A 56 -15.73 -33.61 6.21
CA GLY A 56 -17.20 -33.58 6.23
C GLY A 56 -17.81 -32.19 6.00
N PHE A 57 -17.00 -31.15 5.83
CA PHE A 57 -17.50 -29.80 5.50
C PHE A 57 -17.63 -29.62 3.98
N GLU A 58 -18.47 -30.41 3.33
CA GLU A 58 -18.58 -30.49 1.86
C GLU A 58 -18.88 -29.14 1.19
N LYS A 59 -19.69 -28.30 1.85
CA LYS A 59 -20.08 -26.98 1.36
C LYS A 59 -19.01 -25.89 1.56
N ALA A 60 -17.87 -26.22 2.18
CA ALA A 60 -16.79 -25.26 2.40
C ALA A 60 -16.27 -24.73 1.05
N LYS A 61 -16.24 -23.40 0.88
CA LYS A 61 -15.71 -22.72 -0.31
C LYS A 61 -15.20 -21.34 0.06
N LEU A 62 -14.24 -20.82 -0.71
CA LEU A 62 -13.84 -19.42 -0.61
C LEU A 62 -14.91 -18.59 -1.32
N LEU A 63 -15.55 -17.68 -0.58
CA LEU A 63 -16.62 -16.82 -1.10
C LEU A 63 -16.04 -15.55 -1.72
N SER A 64 -15.34 -14.78 -0.90
CA SER A 64 -14.66 -13.55 -1.30
C SER A 64 -13.20 -13.62 -0.86
N PHE A 65 -12.32 -13.10 -1.71
CA PHE A 65 -10.92 -12.92 -1.39
C PHE A 65 -10.58 -11.45 -1.55
N GLU A 66 -10.19 -10.80 -0.46
CA GLU A 66 -9.79 -9.41 -0.43
C GLU A 66 -8.37 -9.28 0.10
N VAL A 67 -7.57 -8.44 -0.55
CA VAL A 67 -6.25 -8.07 -0.04
C VAL A 67 -6.43 -6.85 0.86
N HIS A 68 -6.13 -7.02 2.15
CA HIS A 68 -6.24 -5.94 3.13
C HIS A 68 -4.96 -5.12 3.27
N ASN A 69 -3.80 -5.75 3.05
CA ASN A 69 -2.50 -5.11 3.16
C ASN A 69 -1.48 -5.83 2.28
N ILE A 70 -0.60 -5.06 1.68
CA ILE A 70 0.62 -5.48 1.00
C ILE A 70 1.75 -4.69 1.63
N GLN A 71 2.80 -5.41 2.02
CA GLN A 71 4.06 -4.82 2.45
C GLN A 71 5.11 -5.08 1.37
N ALA A 72 5.85 -4.04 1.01
CA ALA A 72 6.95 -4.14 0.05
C ALA A 72 8.20 -3.49 0.64
N VAL A 73 9.36 -3.98 0.21
CA VAL A 73 10.65 -3.36 0.51
C VAL A 73 11.39 -3.22 -0.81
N ILE A 74 11.96 -2.05 -1.03
CA ILE A 74 12.70 -1.68 -2.24
C ILE A 74 14.06 -1.13 -1.80
N ASP A 75 15.06 -1.32 -2.66
CA ASP A 75 16.36 -0.67 -2.53
C ASP A 75 16.50 0.36 -3.64
N ALA A 76 16.76 1.61 -3.27
CA ALA A 76 17.05 2.68 -4.22
C ALA A 76 18.39 2.46 -4.95
N GLY A 77 19.31 1.69 -4.36
CA GLY A 77 20.65 1.43 -4.88
C GLY A 77 21.65 2.55 -4.62
N PHE A 78 21.27 3.57 -3.85
CA PHE A 78 22.13 4.69 -3.45
C PHE A 78 21.68 5.27 -2.09
N PRO A 79 22.61 5.87 -1.31
CA PRO A 79 22.25 6.57 -0.08
C PRO A 79 21.40 7.81 -0.36
N ILE A 80 20.46 8.08 0.54
CA ILE A 80 19.48 9.17 0.45
C ILE A 80 19.72 10.16 1.58
N ASP A 81 19.95 11.44 1.26
CA ASP A 81 19.95 12.52 2.25
C ASP A 81 18.51 12.83 2.68
N LEU A 82 18.16 12.32 3.87
CA LEU A 82 16.82 12.50 4.45
C LEU A 82 16.49 13.96 4.77
N ARG A 83 17.49 14.83 4.97
CA ARG A 83 17.28 16.26 5.23
C ARG A 83 16.85 16.97 3.95
N VAL A 84 17.56 16.72 2.85
CA VAL A 84 17.18 17.22 1.52
C VAL A 84 15.80 16.70 1.14
N LEU A 85 15.52 15.40 1.37
CA LEU A 85 14.22 14.82 1.06
C LEU A 85 13.07 15.50 1.85
N ARG A 86 13.30 15.83 3.12
CA ARG A 86 12.35 16.58 3.96
C ARG A 86 12.09 17.98 3.43
N GLU A 87 13.10 18.67 2.90
CA GLU A 87 12.95 20.03 2.37
C GLU A 87 12.16 20.05 1.05
N ILE A 88 12.32 19.03 0.21
CA ILE A 88 11.69 18.99 -1.12
C ILE A 88 10.29 18.35 -1.13
N TYR A 89 9.86 17.70 -0.05
CA TYR A 89 8.55 17.06 0.05
C TYR A 89 7.76 17.58 1.26
N VAL A 90 6.53 18.02 1.05
CA VAL A 90 5.78 18.82 2.05
C VAL A 90 5.26 17.99 3.23
N PHE A 91 4.87 16.73 3.01
CA PHE A 91 4.18 15.89 4.00
C PHE A 91 5.07 14.77 4.52
N VAL A 92 6.14 15.16 5.23
CA VAL A 92 7.12 14.26 5.82
C VAL A 92 7.04 14.26 7.34
N ASP A 93 6.97 13.06 7.94
CA ASP A 93 7.23 12.84 9.36
C ASP A 93 8.67 12.35 9.54
N TYR A 94 9.57 13.21 10.02
CA TYR A 94 10.97 12.86 10.30
C TYR A 94 11.39 13.31 11.69
N GLU A 95 11.49 12.33 12.60
CA GLU A 95 11.94 12.49 13.99
C GLU A 95 13.12 11.52 14.23
N PRO A 96 14.37 11.87 13.83
CA PRO A 96 15.50 10.93 13.82
C PRO A 96 15.81 10.32 15.19
N GLU A 97 15.55 11.05 16.28
CA GLU A 97 15.71 10.56 17.66
C GLU A 97 14.74 9.42 18.01
N ARG A 98 13.56 9.40 17.37
CA ARG A 98 12.50 8.42 17.62
C ARG A 98 12.47 7.31 16.56
N ASN A 99 12.76 7.65 15.31
CA ASN A 99 12.81 6.72 14.19
C ASN A 99 13.89 7.16 13.20
N PRO A 100 14.90 6.33 12.92
CA PRO A 100 15.97 6.67 11.97
C PRO A 100 15.48 6.75 10.51
N GLY A 101 14.26 6.30 10.21
CA GLY A 101 13.64 6.40 8.90
C GLY A 101 12.69 7.60 8.76
N LEU A 102 12.75 8.27 7.61
CA LEU A 102 11.83 9.30 7.18
C LEU A 102 10.52 8.67 6.71
N ARG A 103 9.37 9.12 7.23
CA ARG A 103 8.06 8.57 6.86
C ARG A 103 7.27 9.52 5.97
N ILE A 104 6.65 8.97 4.93
CA ILE A 104 5.77 9.69 4.00
C ILE A 104 4.46 8.92 3.87
N ARG A 105 3.31 9.61 3.88
CA ARG A 105 2.00 9.00 3.70
C ARG A 105 1.35 9.53 2.44
N ILE A 106 1.11 8.65 1.47
CA ILE A 106 0.52 9.01 0.18
C ILE A 106 -0.81 8.28 0.00
N PRO A 107 -1.95 9.00 0.08
CA PRO A 107 -3.22 8.50 -0.41
C PRO A 107 -3.14 8.22 -1.91
N VAL A 108 -3.38 6.97 -2.31
CA VAL A 108 -3.25 6.54 -3.71
C VAL A 108 -4.18 7.34 -4.63
N LEU A 109 -5.34 7.76 -4.12
CA LEU A 109 -6.30 8.59 -4.85
C LEU A 109 -5.68 9.90 -5.38
N TYR A 110 -4.72 10.49 -4.66
CA TYR A 110 -4.04 11.73 -5.06
C TYR A 110 -3.26 11.58 -6.37
N LEU A 111 -2.86 10.35 -6.70
CA LEU A 111 -2.08 10.06 -7.90
C LEU A 111 -2.95 9.97 -9.16
N TYR A 112 -4.26 9.74 -9.00
CA TYR A 112 -5.21 9.62 -10.10
C TYR A 112 -6.12 10.85 -10.24
N ASN A 113 -6.38 11.56 -9.15
CA ASN A 113 -7.19 12.77 -9.15
C ASN A 113 -6.37 13.95 -8.60
N GLN A 114 -5.80 14.73 -9.51
CA GLN A 114 -4.98 15.89 -9.18
C GLN A 114 -5.74 16.93 -8.34
N GLY A 115 -7.06 17.05 -8.51
CA GLY A 115 -7.90 17.97 -7.73
C GLY A 115 -7.99 17.65 -6.24
N CYS A 116 -7.53 16.47 -5.79
CA CYS A 116 -7.45 16.12 -4.37
C CYS A 116 -6.00 15.97 -3.87
N ASN A 117 -5.00 16.17 -4.73
CA ASN A 117 -3.60 16.13 -4.34
C ASN A 117 -3.20 17.50 -3.74
N PRO A 118 -2.79 17.57 -2.46
CA PRO A 118 -2.46 18.84 -1.82
C PRO A 118 -1.25 19.54 -2.43
N GLU A 119 -0.25 18.82 -2.95
CA GLU A 119 0.87 19.44 -3.69
C GLU A 119 0.39 20.07 -5.00
N PHE A 120 -0.52 19.39 -5.71
CA PHE A 120 -1.10 19.92 -6.94
C PHE A 120 -1.96 21.16 -6.65
N LEU A 121 -2.82 21.09 -5.63
CA LEU A 121 -3.65 22.22 -5.20
C LEU A 121 -2.80 23.40 -4.75
N GLN A 122 -1.72 23.16 -3.99
CA GLN A 122 -0.80 24.21 -3.57
C GLN A 122 -0.10 24.87 -4.77
N ARG A 123 0.40 24.07 -5.73
CA ARG A 123 1.00 24.60 -6.97
C ARG A 123 -0.02 25.37 -7.80
N GLN A 124 -1.25 24.88 -7.90
CA GLN A 124 -2.33 25.57 -8.60
C GLN A 124 -2.64 26.91 -7.93
N LEU A 125 -2.81 26.95 -6.60
CA LEU A 125 -3.05 28.19 -5.86
C LEU A 125 -1.92 29.20 -6.04
N LEU A 126 -0.66 28.75 -5.93
CA LEU A 126 0.50 29.59 -6.19
C LEU A 126 0.53 30.10 -7.64
N ALA A 127 0.23 29.26 -8.63
CA ALA A 127 0.15 29.68 -10.03
C ALA A 127 -0.96 30.73 -10.25
N HIS A 128 -2.11 30.63 -9.56
CA HIS A 128 -3.17 31.64 -9.61
C HIS A 128 -2.75 32.94 -8.90
N GLN A 129 -1.97 32.84 -7.82
CA GLN A 129 -1.49 33.99 -7.06
C GLN A 129 -0.37 34.75 -7.79
N TYR A 130 0.43 34.06 -8.60
CA TYR A 130 1.63 34.60 -9.25
C TYR A 130 1.54 34.64 -10.81
N GLY A 131 0.41 34.26 -11.42
CA GLY A 131 0.28 34.15 -12.88
C GLY A 131 -1.08 34.63 -13.42
N ASN A 132 -1.03 35.41 -14.51
CA ASN A 132 -2.20 35.88 -15.26
C ASN A 132 -3.05 34.70 -15.75
N VAL A 133 -4.34 34.75 -15.43
CA VAL A 133 -5.36 33.78 -15.83
C VAL A 133 -5.48 33.77 -17.35
N ASN A 134 -5.02 32.70 -18.00
CA ASN A 134 -5.63 32.19 -19.22
C ASN A 134 -5.21 30.73 -19.49
N GLN A 135 -6.22 29.92 -19.80
CA GLN A 135 -6.17 28.50 -20.23
C GLN A 135 -6.00 27.45 -19.12
N ASN A 136 -7.15 26.96 -18.61
CA ASN A 136 -7.60 25.57 -18.78
C ASN A 136 -8.78 25.25 -17.86
N LYS A 137 -9.93 25.89 -18.16
CA LYS A 137 -11.24 25.54 -17.61
C LYS A 137 -11.79 24.38 -18.46
N GLY A 138 -11.37 23.15 -18.18
CA GLY A 138 -11.77 22.03 -19.06
C GLY A 138 -11.36 20.61 -18.68
N ARG A 139 -11.04 20.32 -17.42
CA ARG A 139 -10.68 18.93 -17.05
C ARG A 139 -11.07 18.46 -15.65
N LEU A 140 -12.06 19.10 -15.02
CA LEU A 140 -12.57 18.68 -13.71
C LEU A 140 -13.82 17.79 -13.78
N GLU A 141 -14.17 17.28 -14.96
CA GLU A 141 -15.27 16.35 -15.16
C GLU A 141 -14.77 15.07 -15.81
N ARG A 142 -14.20 14.15 -15.00
CA ARG A 142 -14.03 12.72 -15.30
C ARG A 142 -13.38 12.04 -14.09
N ALA A 143 -14.13 11.90 -13.00
CA ALA A 143 -13.71 11.04 -11.89
C ALA A 143 -14.89 10.29 -11.26
N ASN A 144 -15.84 9.84 -12.07
CA ASN A 144 -16.68 8.70 -11.70
C ASN A 144 -15.91 7.42 -12.06
N ASN A 145 -14.95 7.02 -11.23
CA ASN A 145 -14.29 5.73 -11.37
C ASN A 145 -14.42 4.92 -10.06
N PRO A 146 -15.29 3.91 -10.01
CA PRO A 146 -15.67 3.20 -8.78
C PRO A 146 -14.59 2.27 -8.20
N ALA A 147 -13.40 2.20 -8.80
CA ALA A 147 -12.35 1.25 -8.42
C ALA A 147 -11.56 1.59 -7.14
N PHE A 148 -11.67 2.83 -6.63
CA PHE A 148 -10.76 3.34 -5.59
C PHE A 148 -11.36 3.39 -4.18
N PHE A 149 -12.68 3.21 -4.05
CA PHE A 149 -13.37 3.07 -2.78
C PHE A 149 -13.71 1.60 -2.54
N ARG A 150 -12.74 0.80 -2.07
CA ARG A 150 -13.08 -0.52 -1.52
C ARG A 150 -13.61 -0.35 -0.11
N ASN A 151 -14.91 -0.57 0.07
CA ASN A 151 -15.65 -0.37 1.33
C ASN A 151 -15.54 1.06 1.90
N GLY A 152 -15.44 2.09 1.05
CA GLY A 152 -15.38 3.50 1.47
C GLY A 152 -14.08 3.95 2.14
N LYS A 153 -13.06 3.08 2.25
CA LYS A 153 -11.77 3.43 2.87
C LYS A 153 -10.71 3.74 1.82
N ILE A 154 -10.18 4.95 1.88
CA ILE A 154 -9.06 5.41 1.05
C ILE A 154 -7.84 4.50 1.27
N GLU A 155 -7.18 4.08 0.19
CA GLU A 155 -5.90 3.40 0.23
C GLU A 155 -4.79 4.42 0.50
N ILE A 156 -4.05 4.24 1.59
CA ILE A 156 -2.94 5.12 1.97
C ILE A 156 -1.69 4.26 2.10
N VAL A 157 -0.68 4.58 1.28
CA VAL A 157 0.61 3.92 1.33
C VAL A 157 1.54 4.75 2.21
N THR A 158 2.06 4.12 3.25
CA THR A 158 3.11 4.69 4.09
C THR A 158 4.45 4.20 3.60
N LEU A 159 5.31 5.13 3.18
CA LEU A 159 6.72 4.87 2.90
C LEU A 159 7.55 5.13 4.15
N THR A 160 8.55 4.30 4.39
CA THR A 160 9.62 4.51 5.37
C THR A 160 10.94 4.43 4.64
N ILE A 161 11.63 5.56 4.55
CA ILE A 161 12.84 5.73 3.75
C ILE A 161 14.02 5.87 4.70
N HIS A 162 15.04 5.06 4.51
CA HIS A 162 16.26 5.08 5.32
C HIS A 162 17.41 5.70 4.54
N PHE A 163 18.38 6.27 5.26
CA PHE A 163 19.61 6.82 4.68
C PHE A 163 20.33 5.83 3.75
N SER A 164 20.28 4.53 4.07
CA SER A 164 20.88 3.46 3.26
C SER A 164 20.27 3.27 1.87
N GLY A 165 19.17 3.96 1.54
CA GLY A 165 18.42 3.74 0.30
C GLY A 165 17.36 2.63 0.42
N LYS A 166 17.25 1.96 1.56
CA LYS A 166 16.17 1.01 1.82
C LYS A 166 14.85 1.75 2.03
N ILE A 167 13.80 1.29 1.35
CA ILE A 167 12.47 1.89 1.36
C ILE A 167 11.45 0.80 1.69
N GLY A 168 10.80 0.91 2.85
CA GLY A 168 9.64 0.10 3.20
C GLY A 168 8.35 0.77 2.75
N MET A 169 7.39 0.00 2.23
CA MET A 169 6.05 0.46 1.89
C MET A 169 5.02 -0.44 2.57
N ALA A 170 4.03 0.17 3.22
CA ALA A 170 2.95 -0.53 3.92
C ALA A 170 1.60 0.18 3.73
N GLY A 171 0.49 -0.53 3.95
CA GLY A 171 -0.87 0.02 3.84
C GLY A 171 -1.46 -0.02 2.43
N GLY A 172 -0.68 -0.45 1.44
CA GLY A 172 -1.17 -0.71 0.08
C GLY A 172 -2.13 -1.90 0.05
N ARG A 173 -3.10 -1.87 -0.86
CA ARG A 173 -4.07 -2.96 -1.11
C ARG A 173 -3.94 -3.53 -2.52
N SER A 174 -3.15 -2.88 -3.37
CA SER A 174 -2.86 -3.31 -4.73
C SER A 174 -1.38 -3.12 -5.07
N VAL A 175 -0.84 -4.01 -5.91
CA VAL A 175 0.54 -3.88 -6.42
C VAL A 175 0.64 -2.63 -7.31
N GLU A 176 -0.40 -2.34 -8.10
CA GLU A 176 -0.47 -1.14 -8.94
C GLU A 176 -0.40 0.15 -8.11
N GLY A 177 -1.15 0.23 -7.00
CA GLY A 177 -1.11 1.39 -6.10
C GLY A 177 0.28 1.63 -5.50
N LEU A 178 0.97 0.55 -5.08
CA LEU A 178 2.36 0.64 -4.62
C LEU A 178 3.30 1.11 -5.74
N GLN A 179 3.15 0.57 -6.95
CA GLN A 179 3.97 0.98 -8.10
C GLN A 179 3.76 2.46 -8.44
N LYS A 180 2.52 2.94 -8.43
CA LYS A 180 2.21 4.36 -8.68
C LYS A 180 2.81 5.28 -7.64
N VAL A 181 2.75 4.88 -6.37
CA VAL A 181 3.39 5.62 -5.28
C VAL A 181 4.91 5.67 -5.46
N LEU A 182 5.52 4.56 -5.88
CA LEU A 182 6.96 4.52 -6.18
C LEU A 182 7.32 5.42 -7.36
N GLU A 183 6.57 5.35 -8.46
CA GLU A 183 6.74 6.20 -9.65
C GLU A 183 6.64 7.69 -9.28
N TYR A 184 5.69 8.04 -8.41
CA TYR A 184 5.48 9.40 -7.93
C TYR A 184 6.65 9.92 -7.08
N ILE A 185 7.17 9.11 -6.15
CA ILE A 185 8.24 9.54 -5.24
C ILE A 185 9.63 9.47 -5.87
N LYS A 186 9.82 8.62 -6.89
CA LYS A 186 11.10 8.39 -7.59
C LYS A 186 11.90 9.67 -7.92
N PRO A 187 11.33 10.73 -8.52
CA PRO A 187 12.08 11.95 -8.81
C PRO A 187 12.61 12.65 -7.54
N TYR A 188 11.87 12.60 -6.43
CA TYR A 188 12.31 13.15 -5.15
C TYR A 188 13.49 12.34 -4.59
N LEU A 189 13.39 11.00 -4.63
CA LEU A 189 14.46 10.11 -4.19
C LEU A 189 15.78 10.39 -4.94
N ILE A 190 15.72 10.52 -6.27
CA ILE A 190 16.88 10.80 -7.13
C ILE A 190 17.49 12.16 -6.79
N ARG A 191 16.66 13.20 -6.60
CA ARG A 191 17.13 14.55 -6.23
C ARG A 191 17.76 14.60 -4.84
N SER A 192 17.33 13.73 -3.93
CA SER A 192 17.90 13.59 -2.58
C SER A 192 19.06 12.59 -2.51
N ARG A 193 19.59 12.11 -3.64
CA ARG A 193 20.77 11.22 -3.63
C ARG A 193 21.94 11.95 -2.97
N LEU A 194 22.56 11.30 -1.98
CA LEU A 194 23.80 11.80 -1.39
C LEU A 194 24.93 11.68 -2.42
N VAL A 195 25.58 12.80 -2.72
CA VAL A 195 26.76 12.89 -3.60
C VAL A 195 28.03 12.73 -2.77
#